data_AF-A0A3L7TND0-F1
#
_entry.id   AF-A0A3L7TND0-F1
#
_cell.length_a   1.000
_cell.length_b   1.000
_cell.length_c   1.000
_cell.angle_alpha   90.00
_cell.angle_beta   90.00
_cell.angle_gamma   90.00
#
_symmetry.space_group_name_H-M   'P 1'
#
loop_
_entity.id
_entity.type
_entity.pdbx_description
1 polymer ?
#
loop_
_entity_poly.entity_id
_entity_poly.type
_entity_poly.pdbx_seq_one_letter_code
_entity_poly.pdbx_strand_id
1 'polypeptide(L)'
;MSESEFARKAAEHFTQPEGASFLGESIEKWRRTTRAELGLPTQRPLIMTGHQAGIWHAGIAEKFIVAHRIARDINGAVVHVVVDHDTNDASLIAYPALSPTIEHGTITRFALDRSPRCTAPNALRKPVRIMRPERAHEVPALIEVQLKRIESAVRAHFGRENLALQMAHAANDLLAPHAIVDFTITATALAATTLARAIRANFAALRSAYNAVIRDERIATLAPDELPFWVLEPPATRRAFRDADRASEHELRIAPRALTLTAIARLAGCDLFIHGTGGAKYDIAMERWMSAVSGSSAAEILAPMIAATATRLAPLQQWAPTLDSIVTPSALHALQHDPFHDSGSTKRSLVSAIAGSPAAKRAAYQIMHQALKRERRVRTDEFAQLSARIAAHSTASSAAQLANDRTWPFPLSISKDENRIKS
;
A
#
# COMPACT_ATOMS: atom_id res chain seq x y z
N MET A 1 -6.05 10.36 -20.15
CA MET A 1 -6.93 11.38 -19.57
C MET A 1 -6.08 12.27 -18.68
N SER A 2 -6.11 13.58 -18.89
CA SER A 2 -5.35 14.58 -18.11
C SER A 2 -6.06 14.90 -16.79
N GLU A 3 -5.34 15.50 -15.82
CA GLU A 3 -5.93 16.01 -14.57
C GLU A 3 -7.10 16.97 -14.85
N SER A 4 -6.98 17.81 -15.88
CA SER A 4 -8.04 18.73 -16.33
C SER A 4 -9.32 18.03 -16.79
N GLU A 5 -9.21 16.86 -17.43
CA GLU A 5 -10.38 16.08 -17.85
C GLU A 5 -11.12 15.51 -16.64
N PHE A 6 -10.39 15.09 -15.60
CA PHE A 6 -11.00 14.58 -14.39
C PHE A 6 -11.57 15.67 -13.49
N ALA A 7 -10.96 16.85 -13.46
CA ALA A 7 -11.55 18.03 -12.87
C ALA A 7 -12.92 18.33 -13.51
N ARG A 8 -12.98 18.35 -14.85
CA ARG A 8 -14.25 18.51 -15.57
C ARG A 8 -15.27 17.42 -15.20
N LYS A 9 -14.88 16.13 -15.22
CA LYS A 9 -15.78 15.02 -14.87
C LYS A 9 -16.30 15.09 -13.42
N ALA A 10 -15.46 15.52 -12.49
CA ALA A 10 -15.84 15.70 -11.09
C ALA A 10 -16.86 16.83 -10.93
N ALA A 11 -16.62 17.98 -11.58
CA ALA A 11 -17.56 19.09 -11.61
C ALA A 11 -18.89 18.68 -12.26
N GLU A 12 -18.83 17.97 -13.40
CA GLU A 12 -20.01 17.45 -14.07
C GLU A 12 -20.81 16.50 -13.18
N HIS A 13 -20.17 15.52 -12.54
CA HIS A 13 -20.85 14.59 -11.63
C HIS A 13 -21.50 15.31 -10.44
N PHE A 14 -20.87 16.36 -9.91
CA PHE A 14 -21.45 17.18 -8.85
C PHE A 14 -22.71 17.94 -9.32
N THR A 15 -22.71 18.43 -10.57
CA THR A 15 -23.82 19.22 -11.14
C THR A 15 -24.87 18.41 -11.92
N GLN A 16 -24.64 17.12 -12.14
CA GLN A 16 -25.48 16.30 -13.02
C GLN A 16 -26.91 16.18 -12.49
N PRO A 17 -27.94 16.32 -13.36
CA PRO A 17 -29.33 16.26 -12.95
C PRO A 17 -29.75 14.87 -12.49
N GLU A 18 -30.67 14.87 -11.52
CA GLU A 18 -31.24 13.73 -10.83
C GLU A 18 -31.94 12.75 -11.77
N GLY A 19 -31.66 11.45 -11.64
CA GLY A 19 -32.38 10.41 -12.36
C GLY A 19 -32.03 8.99 -11.92
N ALA A 20 -30.80 8.77 -11.45
CA ALA A 20 -30.39 7.48 -10.93
C ALA A 20 -30.80 7.29 -9.47
N SER A 21 -31.15 6.04 -9.12
CA SER A 21 -31.53 5.65 -7.77
C SER A 21 -30.81 4.39 -7.32
N PHE A 22 -30.69 4.22 -6.02
CA PHE A 22 -30.12 3.02 -5.41
C PHE A 22 -30.89 2.68 -4.14
N LEU A 23 -31.31 1.42 -4.00
CA LEU A 23 -32.12 0.93 -2.88
C LEU A 23 -33.38 1.78 -2.62
N GLY A 24 -34.07 2.20 -3.69
CA GLY A 24 -35.34 2.92 -3.63
C GLY A 24 -35.22 4.41 -3.33
N GLU A 25 -34.01 4.98 -3.35
CA GLU A 25 -33.75 6.37 -3.03
C GLU A 25 -32.83 7.03 -4.06
N SER A 26 -32.96 8.34 -4.30
CA SER A 26 -32.14 9.03 -5.30
C SER A 26 -30.68 9.12 -4.86
N ILE A 27 -29.75 9.04 -5.84
CA ILE A 27 -28.31 9.20 -5.58
C ILE A 27 -28.00 10.56 -4.96
N GLU A 28 -28.73 11.62 -5.36
CA GLU A 28 -28.58 12.94 -4.75
C GLU A 28 -28.93 12.93 -3.26
N LYS A 29 -30.07 12.33 -2.88
CA LYS A 29 -30.45 12.30 -1.46
C LYS A 29 -29.44 11.47 -0.67
N TRP A 30 -28.95 10.35 -1.21
CA TRP A 30 -27.87 9.60 -0.60
C TRP A 30 -26.62 10.45 -0.39
N ARG A 31 -26.19 11.18 -1.42
CA ARG A 31 -25.03 12.09 -1.37
C ARG A 31 -25.20 13.16 -0.29
N ARG A 32 -26.32 13.89 -0.32
CA ARG A 32 -26.60 14.96 0.66
C ARG A 32 -26.65 14.42 2.09
N THR A 33 -27.32 13.29 2.31
CA THR A 33 -27.48 12.69 3.65
C THR A 33 -26.14 12.17 4.18
N THR A 34 -25.41 11.40 3.36
CA THR A 34 -24.11 10.84 3.72
C THR A 34 -23.10 11.93 4.04
N ARG A 35 -23.04 13.01 3.23
CA ARG A 35 -22.14 14.15 3.50
C ARG A 35 -22.53 14.87 4.79
N ALA A 36 -23.81 15.12 5.02
CA ALA A 36 -24.27 15.76 6.26
C ALA A 36 -23.94 14.94 7.51
N GLU A 37 -24.17 13.62 7.49
CA GLU A 37 -23.85 12.70 8.59
C GLU A 37 -22.35 12.65 8.90
N LEU A 38 -21.50 12.85 7.90
CA LEU A 38 -20.04 12.88 8.03
C LEU A 38 -19.47 14.28 8.34
N GLY A 39 -20.33 15.30 8.48
CA GLY A 39 -19.88 16.69 8.68
C GLY A 39 -19.15 17.29 7.46
N LEU A 40 -19.42 16.77 6.26
CA LEU A 40 -18.82 17.20 5.01
C LEU A 40 -19.69 18.24 4.30
N PRO A 41 -19.10 19.16 3.52
CA PRO A 41 -19.86 20.18 2.81
C PRO A 41 -20.71 19.57 1.69
N THR A 42 -21.96 20.01 1.60
CA THR A 42 -22.95 19.52 0.62
C THR A 42 -23.04 20.38 -0.63
N GLN A 43 -22.47 21.59 -0.61
CA GLN A 43 -22.64 22.62 -1.64
C GLN A 43 -21.38 22.85 -2.49
N ARG A 44 -20.41 21.94 -2.45
CA ARG A 44 -19.21 21.98 -3.31
C ARG A 44 -18.71 20.57 -3.64
N PRO A 45 -17.95 20.42 -4.73
CA PRO A 45 -17.36 19.13 -5.10
C PRO A 45 -16.41 18.57 -4.03
N LEU A 46 -16.45 17.27 -3.82
CA LEU A 46 -15.57 16.54 -2.89
C LEU A 46 -14.68 15.55 -3.63
N ILE A 47 -13.37 15.65 -3.44
CA ILE A 47 -12.39 14.71 -3.95
C ILE A 47 -11.93 13.81 -2.80
N MET A 48 -12.25 12.52 -2.86
CA MET A 48 -11.86 11.55 -1.84
C MET A 48 -10.63 10.75 -2.26
N THR A 49 -9.73 10.53 -1.31
CA THR A 49 -8.73 9.46 -1.40
C THR A 49 -8.47 8.90 -0.02
N GLY A 50 -7.96 7.67 0.05
CA GLY A 50 -7.77 7.00 1.33
C GLY A 50 -6.67 5.97 1.32
N HIS A 51 -6.21 5.59 2.50
CA HIS A 51 -5.27 4.50 2.71
C HIS A 51 -5.38 3.96 4.15
N GLN A 52 -4.72 2.83 4.41
CA GLN A 52 -4.39 2.39 5.77
C GLN A 52 -3.61 3.50 6.50
N ALA A 53 -3.83 3.64 7.81
CA ALA A 53 -3.16 4.66 8.62
C ALA A 53 -1.63 4.46 8.65
N GLY A 54 -0.86 5.55 8.66
CA GLY A 54 0.60 5.54 8.76
C GLY A 54 1.25 6.75 8.10
N ILE A 55 2.58 6.84 8.19
CA ILE A 55 3.37 7.77 7.37
C ILE A 55 3.85 7.01 6.14
N TRP A 56 3.13 7.20 5.04
CA TRP A 56 3.27 6.37 3.84
C TRP A 56 4.50 6.72 3.00
N HIS A 57 4.71 5.96 1.93
CA HIS A 57 5.67 6.32 0.89
C HIS A 57 5.09 7.30 -0.14
N ALA A 58 5.96 7.88 -0.98
CA ALA A 58 5.61 8.93 -1.94
C ALA A 58 4.46 8.56 -2.88
N GLY A 59 4.39 7.31 -3.33
CA GLY A 59 3.31 6.85 -4.21
C GLY A 59 1.90 6.96 -3.60
N ILE A 60 1.76 6.88 -2.28
CA ILE A 60 0.47 7.11 -1.61
C ILE A 60 0.23 8.61 -1.43
N ALA A 61 1.26 9.37 -1.06
CA ALA A 61 1.19 10.83 -0.92
C ALA A 61 0.76 11.53 -2.22
N GLU A 62 1.20 11.01 -3.38
CA GLU A 62 0.86 11.56 -4.70
C GLU A 62 -0.65 11.65 -4.93
N LYS A 63 -1.45 10.71 -4.41
CA LYS A 63 -2.91 10.75 -4.54
C LYS A 63 -3.50 12.01 -3.95
N PHE A 64 -2.97 12.47 -2.82
CA PHE A 64 -3.44 13.66 -2.15
C PHE A 64 -2.95 14.94 -2.84
N ILE A 65 -1.73 14.91 -3.42
CA ILE A 65 -1.22 16.01 -4.25
C ILE A 65 -2.10 16.21 -5.48
N VAL A 66 -2.42 15.12 -6.20
CA VAL A 66 -3.35 15.16 -7.34
C VAL A 66 -4.76 15.57 -6.88
N ALA A 67 -5.25 15.04 -5.76
CA ALA A 67 -6.55 15.43 -5.21
C ALA A 67 -6.64 16.94 -4.95
N HIS A 68 -5.60 17.51 -4.33
CA HIS A 68 -5.54 18.92 -4.02
C HIS A 68 -5.53 19.81 -5.26
N ARG A 69 -4.75 19.44 -6.29
CA ARG A 69 -4.75 20.15 -7.58
C ARG A 69 -6.13 20.16 -8.23
N ILE A 70 -6.75 18.99 -8.33
CA ILE A 70 -8.09 18.85 -8.91
C ILE A 70 -9.12 19.64 -8.10
N ALA A 71 -9.11 19.53 -6.77
CA ALA A 71 -10.03 20.24 -5.89
C ALA A 71 -9.90 21.76 -6.07
N ARG A 72 -8.67 22.29 -6.13
CA ARG A 72 -8.41 23.72 -6.36
C ARG A 72 -9.00 24.19 -7.69
N ASP A 73 -8.83 23.41 -8.76
CA ASP A 73 -9.26 23.80 -10.10
C ASP A 73 -10.80 23.86 -10.25
N ILE A 74 -11.55 23.20 -9.36
CA ILE A 74 -13.03 23.18 -9.38
C ILE A 74 -13.67 23.78 -8.13
N ASN A 75 -12.91 24.50 -7.30
CA ASN A 75 -13.36 25.04 -6.00
C ASN A 75 -13.98 23.96 -5.08
N GLY A 76 -13.44 22.75 -5.15
CA GLY A 76 -13.81 21.60 -4.31
C GLY A 76 -13.02 21.52 -3.01
N ALA A 77 -13.14 20.38 -2.33
CA ALA A 77 -12.38 20.07 -1.12
C ALA A 77 -11.85 18.63 -1.13
N VAL A 78 -10.70 18.41 -0.49
CA VAL A 78 -10.07 17.10 -0.34
C VAL A 78 -10.50 16.43 0.95
N VAL A 79 -10.92 15.17 0.84
CA VAL A 79 -11.32 14.35 1.99
C VAL A 79 -10.42 13.12 2.08
N HIS A 80 -9.71 12.99 3.20
CA HIS A 80 -8.92 11.81 3.55
C HIS A 80 -9.81 10.76 4.22
N VAL A 81 -10.00 9.63 3.54
CA VAL A 81 -10.67 8.44 4.09
C VAL A 81 -9.63 7.51 4.75
N VAL A 82 -9.61 7.48 6.08
CA VAL A 82 -8.68 6.65 6.85
C VAL A 82 -9.25 5.24 6.98
N VAL A 83 -8.53 4.24 6.47
CA VAL A 83 -8.86 2.81 6.67
C VAL A 83 -8.40 2.40 8.07
N ASP A 84 -9.11 2.91 9.08
CA ASP A 84 -8.79 2.83 10.50
C ASP A 84 -8.93 1.41 11.08
N HIS A 85 -9.72 0.56 10.44
CA HIS A 85 -9.91 -0.83 10.85
C HIS A 85 -8.81 -1.79 10.38
N ASP A 86 -7.81 -1.30 9.65
CA ASP A 86 -6.68 -2.13 9.23
C ASP A 86 -5.77 -2.49 10.41
N THR A 87 -5.08 -3.63 10.29
CA THR A 87 -4.21 -4.20 11.34
C THR A 87 -2.72 -3.95 11.06
N ASN A 88 -2.40 -3.18 10.03
CA ASN A 88 -1.04 -2.75 9.73
C ASN A 88 -0.44 -2.02 10.94
N ASP A 89 0.87 -2.12 11.10
CA ASP A 89 1.57 -1.32 12.11
C ASP A 89 1.71 0.12 11.64
N ALA A 90 0.64 0.91 11.82
CA ALA A 90 0.59 2.32 11.44
C ALA A 90 1.70 3.16 12.08
N SER A 91 2.24 2.71 13.22
CA SER A 91 3.31 3.39 13.95
C SER A 91 4.73 2.98 13.52
N LEU A 92 4.88 2.01 12.62
CA LEU A 92 6.19 1.61 12.13
C LEU A 92 6.73 2.66 11.15
N ILE A 93 7.61 3.53 11.66
CA ILE A 93 8.29 4.54 10.86
C ILE A 93 9.76 4.13 10.72
N ALA A 94 10.12 3.69 9.52
CA ALA A 94 11.49 3.35 9.18
C ALA A 94 12.26 4.59 8.71
N TYR A 95 13.55 4.64 9.00
CA TYR A 95 14.44 5.69 8.52
C TYR A 95 15.85 5.12 8.21
N PRO A 96 16.56 5.72 7.25
CA PRO A 96 17.91 5.33 6.90
C PRO A 96 18.92 6.02 7.85
N ALA A 97 19.88 5.27 8.36
CA ALA A 97 20.97 5.78 9.19
C ALA A 97 22.26 4.98 8.96
N LEU A 98 23.40 5.57 9.27
CA LEU A 98 24.71 4.94 9.15
C LEU A 98 24.96 4.08 10.39
N SER A 99 25.34 2.82 10.18
CA SER A 99 25.72 1.93 11.27
C SER A 99 27.23 2.00 11.52
N PRO A 100 27.69 2.17 12.78
CA PRO A 100 29.11 2.10 13.09
C PRO A 100 29.66 0.66 13.09
N THR A 101 28.78 -0.36 13.13
CA THR A 101 29.17 -1.78 13.25
C THR A 101 29.36 -2.50 11.92
N ILE A 102 28.84 -1.93 10.83
CA ILE A 102 28.94 -2.46 9.46
C ILE A 102 29.74 -1.41 8.71
N GLU A 103 31.00 -1.70 8.35
CA GLU A 103 31.92 -0.83 7.58
C GLU A 103 31.56 0.67 7.68
N HIS A 104 32.12 1.35 8.70
CA HIS A 104 31.87 2.76 9.06
C HIS A 104 31.32 3.60 7.88
N GLY A 105 30.05 4.00 7.96
CA GLY A 105 29.40 4.84 6.94
C GLY A 105 28.50 4.09 5.96
N THR A 106 28.23 2.80 6.15
CA THR A 106 27.22 2.09 5.35
C THR A 106 25.79 2.41 5.81
N ILE A 107 24.92 2.77 4.87
CA ILE A 107 23.50 3.03 5.15
C ILE A 107 22.75 1.74 5.54
N THR A 108 21.96 1.82 6.60
CA THR A 108 21.17 0.72 7.17
C THR A 108 19.77 1.22 7.50
N ARG A 109 18.79 0.31 7.49
CA ARG A 109 17.40 0.60 7.88
C ARG A 109 17.23 0.50 9.39
N PHE A 110 16.85 1.61 10.00
CA PHE A 110 16.38 1.68 11.39
C PHE A 110 14.87 1.94 11.40
N ALA A 111 14.25 1.81 12.57
CA ALA A 111 12.86 2.20 12.79
C ALA A 111 12.72 2.86 14.15
N LEU A 112 11.81 3.82 14.26
CA LEU A 112 11.48 4.43 15.53
C LEU A 112 10.86 3.39 16.45
N ASP A 113 11.29 3.42 17.72
CA ASP A 113 10.65 2.67 18.77
C ASP A 113 9.29 3.29 19.10
N ARG A 114 8.35 2.43 19.49
CA ARG A 114 6.95 2.81 19.68
C ARG A 114 6.33 2.07 20.86
N SER A 115 5.53 2.80 21.64
CA SER A 115 4.82 2.26 22.79
C SER A 115 3.42 2.90 22.93
N PRO A 116 2.37 2.11 23.20
CA PRO A 116 2.36 0.63 23.30
C PRO A 116 2.43 -0.07 21.93
N ARG A 117 2.95 -1.31 21.88
CA ARG A 117 2.87 -2.18 20.69
C ARG A 117 1.62 -3.05 20.75
N CYS A 118 0.87 -3.12 19.65
CA CYS A 118 -0.37 -3.88 19.54
C CYS A 118 -0.66 -4.20 18.07
N THR A 119 -1.26 -5.36 17.79
CA THR A 119 -1.66 -5.80 16.44
C THR A 119 -3.16 -5.67 16.17
N ALA A 120 -3.90 -5.05 17.09
CA ALA A 120 -5.32 -4.77 16.92
C ALA A 120 -5.60 -3.85 15.72
N PRO A 121 -6.83 -3.82 15.19
CA PRO A 121 -7.28 -2.75 14.30
C PRO A 121 -6.90 -1.37 14.85
N ASN A 122 -6.37 -0.49 13.99
CA ASN A 122 -5.84 0.81 14.43
C ASN A 122 -6.89 1.72 15.08
N ALA A 123 -8.18 1.51 14.79
CA ALA A 123 -9.32 2.15 15.44
C ALA A 123 -9.50 1.78 16.92
N LEU A 124 -8.96 0.63 17.33
CA LEU A 124 -8.99 0.12 18.72
C LEU A 124 -7.66 0.37 19.46
N ARG A 125 -6.62 0.83 18.76
CA ARG A 125 -5.31 1.08 19.35
C ARG A 125 -5.26 2.48 19.94
N LYS A 126 -4.73 2.60 21.15
CA LYS A 126 -4.38 3.90 21.74
C LYS A 126 -3.29 4.57 20.90
N PRO A 127 -3.24 5.91 20.85
CA PRO A 127 -2.11 6.65 20.29
C PRO A 127 -0.79 6.20 20.92
N VAL A 128 0.30 6.30 20.15
CA VAL A 128 1.62 5.86 20.56
C VAL A 128 2.57 7.04 20.75
N ARG A 129 3.53 6.85 21.66
CA ARG A 129 4.75 7.66 21.69
C ARG A 129 5.80 6.99 20.84
N ILE A 130 6.57 7.78 20.12
CA ILE A 130 7.71 7.35 19.33
C ILE A 130 9.01 7.89 19.91
N MET A 131 10.09 7.13 19.76
CA MET A 131 11.42 7.50 20.22
C MET A 131 12.50 6.93 19.31
N ARG A 132 13.68 7.56 19.30
CA ARG A 132 14.86 6.99 18.64
C ARG A 132 15.31 5.75 19.40
N PRO A 133 15.71 4.66 18.71
CA PRO A 133 16.27 3.49 19.35
C PRO A 133 17.60 3.83 20.03
N GLU A 134 17.90 3.16 21.15
CA GLU A 134 19.14 3.35 21.91
C GLU A 134 20.40 2.89 21.16
N ARG A 135 20.24 2.07 20.12
CA ARG A 135 21.35 1.52 19.33
C ARG A 135 22.15 2.65 18.71
N ALA A 136 23.48 2.58 18.78
CA ALA A 136 24.36 3.56 18.14
C ALA A 136 24.12 3.63 16.63
N HIS A 137 23.82 4.84 16.14
CA HIS A 137 23.61 5.14 14.73
C HIS A 137 23.88 6.62 14.49
N GLU A 138 24.30 6.94 13.27
CA GLU A 138 24.44 8.33 12.82
C GLU A 138 23.39 8.60 11.75
N VAL A 139 22.54 9.61 11.96
CA VAL A 139 21.53 9.98 10.96
C VAL A 139 22.10 11.08 10.07
N PRO A 140 22.17 10.88 8.74
CA PRO A 140 22.62 11.93 7.83
C PRO A 140 21.81 13.22 8.00
N ALA A 141 22.47 14.38 7.95
CA ALA A 141 21.84 15.68 8.23
C ALA A 141 20.54 15.94 7.42
N LEU A 142 20.52 15.55 6.14
CA LEU A 142 19.34 15.69 5.29
C LEU A 142 18.16 14.81 5.73
N ILE A 143 18.44 13.64 6.31
CA ILE A 143 17.44 12.72 6.84
C ILE A 143 16.98 13.22 8.19
N GLU A 144 17.91 13.70 9.02
CA GLU A 144 17.64 14.17 10.38
C GLU A 144 16.62 15.31 10.41
N VAL A 145 16.71 16.25 9.47
CA VAL A 145 15.72 17.33 9.34
C VAL A 145 14.31 16.78 9.10
N GLN A 146 14.16 15.83 8.19
CA GLN A 146 12.85 15.25 7.85
C GLN A 146 12.34 14.33 8.95
N LEU A 147 13.23 13.61 9.62
CA LEU A 147 12.87 12.71 10.71
C LEU A 147 12.39 13.49 11.93
N LYS A 148 13.03 14.62 12.29
CA LYS A 148 12.53 15.54 13.31
C LYS A 148 11.14 16.09 12.99
N ARG A 149 10.88 16.40 11.71
CA ARG A 149 9.54 16.82 11.27
C ARG A 149 8.52 15.71 11.50
N ILE A 150 8.84 14.46 11.13
CA ILE A 150 7.97 13.30 11.37
C ILE A 150 7.71 13.12 12.86
N GLU A 151 8.76 13.17 13.69
CA GLU A 151 8.64 13.03 15.15
C GLU A 151 7.73 14.09 15.76
N SER A 152 7.91 15.35 15.34
CA SER A 152 7.09 16.46 15.82
C SER A 152 5.63 16.32 15.40
N ALA A 153 5.35 15.91 14.16
CA ALA A 153 3.99 15.73 13.66
C ALA A 153 3.24 14.61 14.40
N VAL A 154 3.88 13.45 14.60
CA VAL A 154 3.26 12.34 15.34
C VAL A 154 3.02 12.72 16.81
N ARG A 155 3.96 13.46 17.43
CA ARG A 155 3.81 13.96 18.80
C ARG A 155 2.65 14.96 18.93
N ALA A 156 2.49 15.86 17.97
CA ALA A 156 1.43 16.87 17.98
C ALA A 156 0.02 16.26 18.00
N HIS A 157 -0.15 15.07 17.40
CA HIS A 157 -1.43 14.36 17.35
C HIS A 157 -1.59 13.24 18.37
N PHE A 158 -0.75 13.20 19.41
CA PHE A 158 -0.85 12.18 20.48
C PHE A 158 -2.20 12.22 21.23
N GLY A 159 -2.88 13.37 21.25
CA GLY A 159 -4.18 13.53 21.90
C GLY A 159 -5.39 13.02 21.10
N ARG A 160 -5.19 12.42 19.92
CA ARG A 160 -6.28 11.86 19.11
C ARG A 160 -6.90 10.63 19.77
N GLU A 161 -8.09 10.27 19.30
CA GLU A 161 -8.95 9.24 19.87
C GLU A 161 -8.35 7.83 19.74
N ASN A 162 -7.58 7.59 18.67
CA ASN A 162 -6.91 6.32 18.41
C ASN A 162 -5.67 6.51 17.53
N LEU A 163 -4.90 5.43 17.37
CA LEU A 163 -3.69 5.43 16.56
C LEU A 163 -3.96 5.78 15.09
N ALA A 164 -5.07 5.29 14.51
CA ALA A 164 -5.37 5.57 13.11
C ALA A 164 -5.48 7.09 12.85
N LEU A 165 -6.21 7.81 13.72
CA LEU A 165 -6.38 9.25 13.63
C LEU A 165 -5.08 10.00 13.98
N GLN A 166 -4.31 9.56 14.98
CA GLN A 166 -2.99 10.14 15.26
C GLN A 166 -2.12 10.14 14.00
N MET A 167 -1.98 8.97 13.36
CA MET A 167 -1.09 8.83 12.21
C MET A 167 -1.63 9.52 10.96
N ALA A 168 -2.95 9.49 10.73
CA ALA A 168 -3.59 10.16 9.61
C ALA A 168 -3.41 11.69 9.68
N HIS A 169 -3.64 12.30 10.84
CA HIS A 169 -3.43 13.74 11.01
C HIS A 169 -1.95 14.12 10.94
N ALA A 170 -1.05 13.31 11.52
CA ALA A 170 0.39 13.53 11.36
C ALA A 170 0.82 13.47 9.89
N ALA A 171 0.31 12.53 9.10
CA ALA A 171 0.57 12.44 7.67
C ALA A 171 0.04 13.66 6.90
N ASN A 172 -1.17 14.12 7.21
CA ASN A 172 -1.76 15.32 6.60
C ASN A 172 -0.92 16.57 6.89
N ASP A 173 -0.45 16.78 8.13
CA ASP A 173 0.41 17.91 8.50
C ASP A 173 1.75 17.87 7.76
N LEU A 174 2.35 16.69 7.63
CA LEU A 174 3.60 16.50 6.90
C LEU A 174 3.44 16.78 5.40
N LEU A 175 2.24 16.55 4.87
CA LEU A 175 1.87 16.75 3.47
C LEU A 175 1.52 18.21 3.14
N ALA A 176 1.13 19.02 4.14
CA ALA A 176 0.70 20.42 3.99
C ALA A 176 1.58 21.30 3.05
N PRO A 177 2.92 21.12 2.96
CA PRO A 177 3.72 21.85 1.98
C PRO A 177 3.40 21.57 0.50
N HIS A 178 2.74 20.47 0.20
CA HIS A 178 2.48 19.97 -1.15
C HIS A 178 0.99 19.81 -1.47
N ALA A 179 0.16 19.58 -0.45
CA ALA A 179 -1.28 19.40 -0.62
C ALA A 179 -2.02 19.76 0.66
N ILE A 180 -3.23 20.32 0.50
CA ILE A 180 -4.15 20.57 1.61
C ILE A 180 -5.17 19.43 1.66
N VAL A 181 -5.40 18.90 2.86
CA VAL A 181 -6.48 17.98 3.19
C VAL A 181 -7.48 18.73 4.06
N ASP A 182 -8.66 19.01 3.52
CA ASP A 182 -9.68 19.81 4.21
C ASP A 182 -10.41 19.03 5.30
N PHE A 183 -10.68 17.74 5.03
CA PHE A 183 -11.43 16.87 5.95
C PHE A 183 -10.76 15.51 6.11
N THR A 184 -10.89 14.93 7.29
CA THR A 184 -10.42 13.57 7.60
C THR A 184 -11.55 12.79 8.24
N ILE A 185 -11.92 11.67 7.62
CA ILE A 185 -12.99 10.78 8.09
C ILE A 185 -12.45 9.35 8.17
N THR A 186 -13.10 8.49 8.95
CA THR A 186 -12.73 7.08 9.05
C THR A 186 -13.63 6.17 8.22
N ALA A 187 -13.11 5.01 7.83
CA ALA A 187 -13.91 3.95 7.24
C ALA A 187 -15.02 3.47 8.20
N THR A 188 -14.76 3.46 9.51
CA THR A 188 -15.79 3.20 10.53
C THR A 188 -16.91 4.24 10.53
N ALA A 189 -16.60 5.54 10.35
CA ALA A 189 -17.61 6.59 10.23
C ALA A 189 -18.46 6.41 8.96
N LEU A 190 -17.84 6.06 7.82
CA LEU A 190 -18.58 5.71 6.61
C LEU A 190 -19.52 4.53 6.82
N ALA A 191 -19.10 3.49 7.56
CA ALA A 191 -19.97 2.37 7.91
C ALA A 191 -21.15 2.73 8.82
N ALA A 192 -21.09 3.83 9.56
CA ALA A 192 -22.17 4.27 10.43
C ALA A 192 -23.28 5.04 9.69
N THR A 193 -23.02 5.46 8.44
CA THR A 193 -23.97 6.26 7.65
C THR A 193 -25.28 5.53 7.34
N THR A 194 -26.35 6.29 7.07
CA THR A 194 -27.65 5.72 6.70
C THR A 194 -27.57 4.91 5.40
N LEU A 195 -26.76 5.32 4.43
CA LEU A 195 -26.50 4.52 3.22
C LEU A 195 -25.86 3.17 3.57
N ALA A 196 -24.84 3.16 4.44
CA ALA A 196 -24.20 1.91 4.83
C ALA A 196 -25.15 0.97 5.59
N ARG A 197 -26.03 1.52 6.45
CA ARG A 197 -27.11 0.78 7.10
C ARG A 197 -28.10 0.22 6.09
N ALA A 198 -28.50 0.99 5.07
CA ALA A 198 -29.38 0.53 4.00
C ALA A 198 -28.75 -0.62 3.19
N ILE A 199 -27.45 -0.52 2.86
CA ILE A 199 -26.70 -1.60 2.21
C ILE A 199 -26.72 -2.85 3.07
N ARG A 200 -26.44 -2.75 4.38
CA ARG A 200 -26.51 -3.90 5.29
C ARG A 200 -27.92 -4.48 5.33
N ALA A 201 -28.94 -3.65 5.55
CA ALA A 201 -30.36 -4.03 5.58
C ALA A 201 -30.77 -4.87 4.36
N ASN A 202 -30.31 -4.48 3.17
CA ASN A 202 -30.69 -5.11 1.91
C ASN A 202 -29.66 -6.11 1.35
N PHE A 203 -28.58 -6.40 2.09
CA PHE A 203 -27.43 -7.12 1.52
C PHE A 203 -27.77 -8.54 1.03
N ALA A 204 -28.77 -9.20 1.60
CA ALA A 204 -29.20 -10.51 1.16
C ALA A 204 -29.54 -10.54 -0.34
N ALA A 205 -30.17 -9.49 -0.87
CA ALA A 205 -30.48 -9.35 -2.29
C ALA A 205 -29.24 -8.98 -3.15
N LEU A 206 -28.23 -8.35 -2.54
CA LEU A 206 -27.01 -7.88 -3.22
C LEU A 206 -25.91 -8.95 -3.28
N ARG A 207 -26.00 -9.97 -2.42
CA ARG A 207 -24.94 -10.95 -2.14
C ARG A 207 -24.52 -11.75 -3.36
N SER A 208 -25.48 -12.26 -4.14
CA SER A 208 -25.19 -13.11 -5.30
C SER A 208 -24.35 -12.35 -6.34
N ALA A 209 -24.71 -11.10 -6.61
CA ALA A 209 -23.94 -10.22 -7.50
C ALA A 209 -22.55 -9.88 -6.92
N TYR A 210 -22.47 -9.60 -5.61
CA TYR A 210 -21.20 -9.35 -4.93
C TYR A 210 -20.25 -10.55 -5.08
N ASN A 211 -20.70 -11.76 -4.75
CA ASN A 211 -19.89 -12.98 -4.82
C ASN A 211 -19.54 -13.36 -6.27
N ALA A 212 -20.38 -13.02 -7.24
CA ALA A 212 -20.10 -13.27 -8.66
C ALA A 212 -18.90 -12.44 -9.15
N VAL A 213 -18.84 -11.14 -8.82
CA VAL A 213 -17.78 -10.26 -9.34
C VAL A 213 -16.42 -10.49 -8.70
N ILE A 214 -16.36 -11.04 -7.49
CA ILE A 214 -15.09 -11.27 -6.79
C ILE A 214 -14.52 -12.67 -6.99
N ARG A 215 -15.24 -13.58 -7.66
CA ARG A 215 -14.80 -14.96 -7.88
C ARG A 215 -13.45 -15.04 -8.62
N ASP A 216 -13.24 -14.12 -9.55
CA ASP A 216 -12.02 -14.05 -10.36
C ASP A 216 -10.97 -13.10 -9.73
N GLU A 217 -11.30 -12.50 -8.58
CA GLU A 217 -10.41 -11.64 -7.82
C GLU A 217 -9.71 -12.44 -6.72
N ARG A 218 -8.60 -11.92 -6.20
CA ARG A 218 -7.89 -12.50 -5.03
C ARG A 218 -8.62 -12.20 -3.72
N ILE A 219 -9.95 -12.34 -3.70
CA ILE A 219 -10.83 -12.01 -2.59
C ILE A 219 -11.73 -13.21 -2.31
N ALA A 220 -11.79 -13.65 -1.06
CA ALA A 220 -12.69 -14.74 -0.67
C ALA A 220 -14.16 -14.32 -0.79
N THR A 221 -14.99 -15.22 -1.32
CA THR A 221 -16.44 -15.05 -1.35
C THR A 221 -17.02 -15.04 0.07
N LEU A 222 -18.16 -14.37 0.23
CA LEU A 222 -18.87 -14.28 1.50
C LEU A 222 -19.70 -15.55 1.72
N ALA A 223 -19.74 -16.03 2.96
CA ALA A 223 -20.67 -17.07 3.40
C ALA A 223 -22.15 -16.62 3.28
N PRO A 224 -23.15 -17.52 3.34
CA PRO A 224 -24.56 -17.20 3.16
C PRO A 224 -25.12 -16.14 4.12
N ASP A 225 -24.59 -16.05 5.33
CA ASP A 225 -25.01 -15.14 6.40
C ASP A 225 -24.06 -13.95 6.61
N GLU A 226 -22.98 -13.85 5.83
CA GLU A 226 -21.87 -12.91 6.06
C GLU A 226 -22.01 -11.62 5.25
N LEU A 227 -21.93 -10.44 5.85
CA LEU A 227 -21.95 -9.18 5.12
C LEU A 227 -20.50 -8.70 4.82
N PRO A 228 -20.29 -7.82 3.83
CA PRO A 228 -18.97 -7.30 3.47
C PRO A 228 -18.54 -6.18 4.45
N PHE A 229 -18.74 -6.43 5.73
CA PHE A 229 -18.37 -5.58 6.84
C PHE A 229 -17.63 -6.41 7.88
N TRP A 230 -16.83 -5.72 8.68
CA TRP A 230 -16.16 -6.24 9.86
C TRP A 230 -16.86 -5.71 11.10
N VAL A 231 -16.94 -6.54 12.14
CA VAL A 231 -17.12 -6.10 13.52
C VAL A 231 -15.73 -6.02 14.16
N LEU A 232 -15.43 -4.89 14.80
CA LEU A 232 -14.17 -4.65 15.51
C LEU A 232 -14.39 -4.90 17.00
N GLU A 233 -13.69 -5.88 17.56
CA GLU A 233 -13.89 -6.34 18.93
C GLU A 233 -12.60 -6.27 19.74
N PRO A 234 -12.64 -5.80 20.99
CA PRO A 234 -11.57 -6.03 21.95
C PRO A 234 -11.39 -7.54 22.22
N PRO A 235 -10.16 -8.01 22.55
CA PRO A 235 -8.98 -7.20 22.81
C PRO A 235 -8.20 -6.77 21.55
N ALA A 236 -8.45 -7.31 20.35
CA ALA A 236 -7.65 -6.95 19.16
C ALA A 236 -8.14 -7.56 17.83
N THR A 237 -9.41 -7.93 17.67
CA THR A 237 -9.85 -8.74 16.53
C THR A 237 -10.75 -7.97 15.57
N ARG A 238 -10.80 -8.47 14.34
CA ARG A 238 -11.90 -8.21 13.42
C ARG A 238 -12.53 -9.53 13.05
N ARG A 239 -13.85 -9.61 13.08
CA ARG A 239 -14.60 -10.76 12.57
C ARG A 239 -15.61 -10.31 11.53
N ALA A 240 -16.03 -11.23 10.68
CA ALA A 240 -17.09 -10.97 9.73
C ALA A 240 -18.36 -10.50 10.47
N PHE A 241 -19.00 -9.44 9.95
CA PHE A 241 -20.36 -9.09 10.32
C PHE A 241 -21.31 -10.12 9.73
N ARG A 242 -22.24 -10.64 10.53
CA ARG A 242 -23.20 -11.67 10.11
C ARG A 242 -24.64 -11.19 10.30
N ASP A 243 -25.59 -11.86 9.67
CA ASP A 243 -27.01 -11.52 9.79
C ASP A 243 -27.49 -11.55 11.25
N ALA A 244 -26.92 -12.42 12.09
CA ALA A 244 -27.21 -12.49 13.53
C ALA A 244 -26.80 -11.22 14.30
N ASP A 245 -25.84 -10.45 13.80
CA ASP A 245 -25.36 -9.21 14.45
C ASP A 245 -26.31 -8.01 14.25
N ARG A 246 -27.31 -8.12 13.37
CA ARG A 246 -28.19 -7.00 13.01
C ARG A 246 -28.96 -6.44 14.19
N ALA A 247 -29.41 -7.31 15.11
CA ALA A 247 -30.22 -6.90 16.25
C ALA A 247 -29.43 -5.99 17.23
N SER A 248 -28.12 -6.17 17.32
CA SER A 248 -27.22 -5.40 18.18
C SER A 248 -26.32 -4.43 17.42
N GLU A 249 -26.61 -4.16 16.13
CA GLU A 249 -25.74 -3.36 15.25
C GLU A 249 -25.33 -2.01 15.84
N HIS A 250 -26.23 -1.36 16.58
CA HIS A 250 -26.04 -0.05 17.22
C HIS A 250 -25.02 -0.07 18.37
N GLU A 251 -24.71 -1.24 18.92
CA GLU A 251 -23.70 -1.45 19.97
C GLU A 251 -22.34 -1.85 19.39
N LEU A 252 -22.29 -2.17 18.09
CA LEU A 252 -21.12 -2.71 17.43
C LEU A 252 -20.30 -1.64 16.74
N ARG A 253 -18.97 -1.79 16.82
CA ARG A 253 -18.05 -1.00 15.99
C ARG A 253 -17.85 -1.68 14.65
N ILE A 254 -18.42 -1.10 13.60
CA ILE A 254 -18.48 -1.72 12.28
C ILE A 254 -17.55 -0.99 11.31
N ALA A 255 -16.90 -1.73 10.42
CA ALA A 255 -16.11 -1.17 9.32
C ALA A 255 -16.42 -1.86 8.00
N PRO A 256 -16.43 -1.15 6.86
CA PRO A 256 -16.69 -1.76 5.56
C PRO A 256 -15.44 -2.48 5.03
N ARG A 257 -15.62 -3.59 4.29
CA ARG A 257 -14.55 -4.18 3.48
C ARG A 257 -14.24 -3.30 2.27
N ALA A 258 -13.09 -3.51 1.62
CA ALA A 258 -12.56 -2.64 0.58
C ALA A 258 -13.58 -2.28 -0.54
N LEU A 259 -14.26 -3.27 -1.13
CA LEU A 259 -15.24 -3.00 -2.20
C LEU A 259 -16.45 -2.19 -1.69
N THR A 260 -16.94 -2.50 -0.49
CA THR A 260 -18.08 -1.80 0.10
C THR A 260 -17.69 -0.40 0.57
N LEU A 261 -16.45 -0.21 1.03
CA LEU A 261 -15.90 1.09 1.37
C LEU A 261 -15.92 2.01 0.14
N THR A 262 -15.41 1.52 -1.00
CA THR A 262 -15.34 2.33 -2.22
C THR A 262 -16.71 2.53 -2.85
N ALA A 263 -17.61 1.55 -2.76
CA ALA A 263 -19.01 1.70 -3.16
C ALA A 263 -19.70 2.83 -2.38
N ILE A 264 -19.64 2.83 -1.04
CA ILE A 264 -20.25 3.89 -0.21
C ILE A 264 -19.62 5.25 -0.54
N ALA A 265 -18.29 5.32 -0.63
CA ALA A 265 -17.59 6.57 -0.93
C ALA A 265 -17.98 7.13 -2.31
N ARG A 266 -18.08 6.29 -3.35
CA ARG A 266 -18.38 6.73 -4.72
C ARG A 266 -19.87 6.92 -4.99
N LEU A 267 -20.76 6.21 -4.29
CA LEU A 267 -22.20 6.44 -4.39
C LEU A 267 -22.61 7.78 -3.78
N ALA A 268 -21.98 8.19 -2.67
CA ALA A 268 -22.52 9.30 -1.88
C ALA A 268 -21.47 10.19 -1.18
N GLY A 269 -20.24 9.71 -0.99
CA GLY A 269 -19.20 10.45 -0.27
C GLY A 269 -18.54 11.55 -1.12
N CYS A 270 -18.19 11.25 -2.37
CA CYS A 270 -17.38 12.12 -3.23
C CYS A 270 -17.99 12.37 -4.61
N ASP A 271 -17.36 13.28 -5.36
CA ASP A 271 -17.59 13.54 -6.79
C ASP A 271 -16.41 13.07 -7.66
N LEU A 272 -15.29 12.71 -7.03
CA LEU A 272 -14.19 11.98 -7.64
C LEU A 272 -13.46 11.16 -6.56
N PHE A 273 -13.15 9.91 -6.87
CA PHE A 273 -12.32 9.08 -6.01
C PHE A 273 -10.95 8.80 -6.62
N ILE A 274 -9.88 9.04 -5.85
CA ILE A 274 -8.51 8.78 -6.29
C ILE A 274 -7.97 7.54 -5.59
N HIS A 275 -7.71 6.50 -6.38
CA HIS A 275 -7.06 5.26 -5.99
C HIS A 275 -5.54 5.32 -6.14
N GLY A 276 -4.87 4.37 -5.49
CA GLY A 276 -3.54 3.92 -5.92
C GLY A 276 -3.67 2.84 -6.98
N THR A 277 -2.56 2.44 -7.60
CA THR A 277 -2.58 1.41 -8.68
C THR A 277 -3.18 0.07 -8.25
N GLY A 278 -3.04 -0.32 -6.98
CA GLY A 278 -3.66 -1.52 -6.44
C GLY A 278 -5.17 -1.40 -6.28
N GLY A 279 -5.66 -0.30 -5.69
CA GLY A 279 -7.09 -0.07 -5.44
C GLY A 279 -7.91 0.02 -6.73
N ALA A 280 -7.32 0.61 -7.78
CA ALA A 280 -7.99 0.80 -9.06
C ALA A 280 -8.41 -0.52 -9.74
N LYS A 281 -7.70 -1.61 -9.48
CA LYS A 281 -8.06 -2.93 -10.03
C LYS A 281 -9.34 -3.47 -9.39
N TYR A 282 -9.41 -3.45 -8.06
CA TYR A 282 -10.58 -3.93 -7.31
C TYR A 282 -11.83 -3.07 -7.54
N ASP A 283 -11.63 -1.80 -7.86
CA ASP A 283 -12.74 -0.89 -8.13
C ASP A 283 -13.53 -1.28 -9.38
N ILE A 284 -12.91 -1.94 -10.36
CA ILE A 284 -13.60 -2.48 -11.55
C ILE A 284 -14.61 -3.56 -11.13
N ALA A 285 -14.23 -4.44 -10.19
CA ALA A 285 -15.15 -5.43 -9.64
C ALA A 285 -16.30 -4.76 -8.88
N MET A 286 -16.01 -3.69 -8.12
CA MET A 286 -17.04 -2.89 -7.45
C MET A 286 -18.01 -2.22 -8.44
N GLU A 287 -17.53 -1.63 -9.53
CA GLU A 287 -18.39 -1.02 -10.56
C GLU A 287 -19.31 -2.05 -11.23
N ARG A 288 -18.80 -3.25 -11.51
CA ARG A 288 -19.61 -4.37 -12.02
C ARG A 288 -20.67 -4.79 -11.02
N TRP A 289 -20.33 -4.85 -9.74
CA TRP A 289 -21.28 -5.19 -8.68
C TRP A 289 -22.38 -4.14 -8.59
N MET A 290 -22.03 -2.86 -8.53
CA MET A 290 -22.98 -1.75 -8.47
C MET A 290 -23.88 -1.68 -9.70
N SER A 291 -23.34 -1.94 -10.90
CA SER A 291 -24.15 -1.98 -12.12
C SER A 291 -25.17 -3.12 -12.07
N ALA A 292 -24.72 -4.31 -11.63
CA ALA A 292 -25.59 -5.49 -11.55
C ALA A 292 -26.74 -5.33 -10.55
N VAL A 293 -26.52 -4.65 -9.41
CA VAL A 293 -27.55 -4.51 -8.37
C VAL A 293 -28.44 -3.28 -8.53
N SER A 294 -28.00 -2.26 -9.27
CA SER A 294 -28.81 -1.07 -9.54
C SER A 294 -29.63 -1.19 -10.82
N GLY A 295 -29.21 -2.01 -11.78
CA GLY A 295 -29.78 -2.03 -13.13
C GLY A 295 -29.39 -0.82 -13.99
N SER A 296 -28.53 0.06 -13.48
CA SER A 296 -27.94 1.20 -14.19
C SER A 296 -26.46 0.95 -14.47
N SER A 297 -25.88 1.69 -15.39
CA SER A 297 -24.43 1.66 -15.58
C SER A 297 -23.70 2.29 -14.39
N ALA A 298 -22.48 1.83 -14.10
CA ALA A 298 -21.64 2.41 -13.06
C ALA A 298 -21.48 3.94 -13.19
N ALA A 299 -21.38 4.46 -14.42
CA ALA A 299 -21.21 5.88 -14.69
C ALA A 299 -22.43 6.74 -14.31
N GLU A 300 -23.62 6.15 -14.24
CA GLU A 300 -24.86 6.85 -13.86
C GLU A 300 -25.01 6.99 -12.34
N ILE A 301 -24.48 6.03 -11.57
CA ILE A 301 -24.68 5.97 -10.11
C ILE A 301 -23.43 6.27 -9.27
N LEU A 302 -22.24 6.13 -9.84
CA LEU A 302 -20.97 6.29 -9.11
C LEU A 302 -20.23 7.53 -9.57
N ALA A 303 -19.65 8.25 -8.61
CA ALA A 303 -18.62 9.23 -8.88
C ALA A 303 -17.47 8.59 -9.70
N PRO A 304 -16.88 9.30 -10.68
CA PRO A 304 -15.73 8.80 -11.42
C PRO A 304 -14.54 8.45 -10.51
N MET A 305 -13.64 7.62 -11.01
CA MET A 305 -12.41 7.24 -10.32
C MET A 305 -11.17 7.43 -11.18
N ILE A 306 -10.03 7.67 -10.53
CA ILE A 306 -8.70 7.68 -11.16
C ILE A 306 -7.67 6.95 -10.32
N ALA A 307 -6.56 6.58 -10.93
CA ALA A 307 -5.39 6.09 -10.22
C ALA A 307 -4.25 7.12 -10.29
N ALA A 308 -3.67 7.46 -9.14
CA ALA A 308 -2.47 8.30 -9.04
C ALA A 308 -1.38 7.58 -8.24
N THR A 309 -0.14 7.72 -8.67
CA THR A 309 1.05 7.20 -7.97
C THR A 309 2.29 7.93 -8.44
N ALA A 310 3.32 7.94 -7.60
CA ALA A 310 4.65 8.41 -7.91
C ALA A 310 5.70 7.43 -7.36
N THR A 311 6.81 7.29 -8.09
CA THR A 311 8.01 6.64 -7.57
C THR A 311 9.05 7.72 -7.31
N ARG A 312 9.36 7.95 -6.03
CA ARG A 312 10.38 8.91 -5.59
C ARG A 312 11.32 8.20 -4.62
N LEU A 313 12.60 8.46 -4.75
CA LEU A 313 13.64 7.87 -3.92
C LEU A 313 14.11 8.90 -2.89
N ALA A 314 14.45 8.43 -1.69
CA ALA A 314 15.18 9.28 -0.76
C ALA A 314 16.59 9.55 -1.34
N PRO A 315 17.21 10.72 -1.07
CA PRO A 315 18.50 11.10 -1.65
C PRO A 315 19.65 10.38 -0.93
N LEU A 316 19.63 9.05 -1.00
CA LEU A 316 20.54 8.14 -0.32
C LEU A 316 21.66 7.62 -1.23
N GLN A 317 21.60 7.95 -2.53
CA GLN A 317 22.50 7.42 -3.55
C GLN A 317 23.97 7.71 -3.25
N GLN A 318 24.27 8.81 -2.57
CA GLN A 318 25.63 9.19 -2.15
C GLN A 318 26.26 8.23 -1.12
N TRP A 319 25.45 7.45 -0.41
CA TRP A 319 25.91 6.41 0.52
C TRP A 319 25.77 4.99 -0.07
N ALA A 320 25.32 4.88 -1.32
CA ALA A 320 25.26 3.61 -2.02
C ALA A 320 26.61 3.36 -2.73
N PRO A 321 27.30 2.26 -2.43
CA PRO A 321 28.52 1.91 -3.16
C PRO A 321 28.22 1.53 -4.61
N THR A 322 29.19 1.73 -5.49
CA THR A 322 29.12 1.25 -6.88
C THR A 322 29.19 -0.28 -6.89
N LEU A 323 28.18 -0.93 -7.49
CA LEU A 323 28.15 -2.38 -7.62
C LEU A 323 28.89 -2.84 -8.87
N ASP A 324 29.71 -3.89 -8.73
CA ASP A 324 30.29 -4.64 -9.84
C ASP A 324 29.20 -5.60 -10.37
N SER A 325 28.70 -5.35 -11.58
CA SER A 325 27.61 -6.12 -12.19
C SER A 325 27.96 -7.57 -12.52
N ILE A 326 29.25 -7.92 -12.46
CA ILE A 326 29.77 -9.25 -12.81
C ILE A 326 29.71 -10.21 -11.60
N VAL A 327 29.70 -9.68 -10.37
CA VAL A 327 29.74 -10.46 -9.12
C VAL A 327 28.34 -10.71 -8.59
N THR A 328 27.71 -11.81 -9.00
CA THR A 328 26.35 -12.18 -8.56
C THR A 328 26.28 -13.59 -7.97
N PRO A 329 25.35 -13.86 -7.02
CA PRO A 329 25.05 -15.23 -6.57
C PRO A 329 24.71 -16.18 -7.72
N SER A 330 24.05 -15.69 -8.76
CA SER A 330 23.73 -16.45 -9.97
C SER A 330 24.98 -16.88 -10.74
N ALA A 331 26.00 -16.01 -10.82
CA ALA A 331 27.28 -16.35 -11.44
C ALA A 331 28.02 -17.45 -10.66
N LEU A 332 28.04 -17.36 -9.31
CA LEU A 332 28.61 -18.42 -8.47
C LEU A 332 27.86 -19.74 -8.62
N HIS A 333 26.53 -19.70 -8.61
CA HIS A 333 25.69 -20.88 -8.81
C HIS A 333 25.92 -21.50 -10.19
N ALA A 334 26.01 -20.69 -11.25
CA ALA A 334 26.34 -21.17 -12.59
C ALA A 334 27.68 -21.91 -12.60
N LEU A 335 28.73 -21.33 -12.01
CA LEU A 335 30.05 -21.94 -11.92
C LEU A 335 30.06 -23.24 -11.09
N GLN A 336 29.26 -23.30 -10.00
CA GLN A 336 29.16 -24.51 -9.15
C GLN A 336 28.46 -25.66 -9.88
N HIS A 337 27.43 -25.33 -10.67
CA HIS A 337 26.65 -26.31 -11.41
C HIS A 337 27.31 -26.72 -12.73
N ASP A 338 28.04 -25.81 -13.38
CA ASP A 338 28.73 -26.03 -14.64
C ASP A 338 30.13 -25.41 -14.59
N PRO A 339 31.12 -26.12 -14.03
CA PRO A 339 32.45 -25.58 -13.83
C PRO A 339 33.28 -25.56 -15.13
N PHE A 340 32.76 -26.11 -16.23
CA PHE A 340 33.45 -26.18 -17.51
C PHE A 340 33.32 -24.84 -18.24
N HIS A 341 34.44 -24.17 -18.55
CA HIS A 341 34.49 -22.85 -19.21
C HIS A 341 34.14 -22.89 -20.70
N ASP A 342 33.12 -23.66 -21.08
CA ASP A 342 32.77 -23.95 -22.46
C ASP A 342 31.27 -23.74 -22.74
N SER A 343 30.63 -22.88 -21.94
CA SER A 343 29.19 -22.60 -22.03
C SER A 343 28.34 -23.88 -21.99
N GLY A 344 28.80 -24.88 -21.22
CA GLY A 344 28.11 -26.13 -20.93
C GLY A 344 28.19 -27.18 -22.03
N SER A 345 29.08 -27.07 -23.02
CA SER A 345 29.23 -28.12 -24.03
C SER A 345 29.67 -29.45 -23.42
N THR A 346 30.66 -29.43 -22.52
CA THR A 346 31.19 -30.63 -21.87
C THR A 346 30.12 -31.28 -21.00
N LYS A 347 29.38 -30.49 -20.23
CA LYS A 347 28.30 -31.00 -19.38
C LYS A 347 27.17 -31.60 -20.22
N ARG A 348 26.75 -30.96 -21.32
CA ARG A 348 25.74 -31.51 -22.24
C ARG A 348 26.19 -32.84 -22.85
N SER A 349 27.46 -32.94 -23.28
CA SER A 349 28.03 -34.18 -23.80
C SER A 349 28.04 -35.31 -22.77
N LEU A 350 28.45 -35.01 -21.53
CA LEU A 350 28.45 -35.99 -20.42
C LEU A 350 27.04 -36.46 -20.06
N VAL A 351 26.05 -35.56 -20.06
CA VAL A 351 24.64 -35.91 -19.82
C VAL A 351 24.10 -36.76 -20.98
N SER A 352 24.41 -36.41 -22.23
CA SER A 352 23.99 -37.16 -23.41
C SER A 352 24.58 -38.58 -23.45
N ALA A 353 25.73 -38.80 -22.80
CA ALA A 353 26.35 -40.12 -22.68
C ALA A 353 25.64 -41.05 -21.67
N ILE A 354 24.70 -40.55 -20.86
CA ILE A 354 23.92 -41.36 -19.89
C ILE A 354 22.75 -42.04 -20.62
N ALA A 355 23.06 -43.04 -21.43
CA ALA A 355 22.11 -43.80 -22.23
C ALA A 355 22.36 -45.31 -22.16
N GLY A 356 21.41 -46.11 -22.65
CA GLY A 356 21.54 -47.57 -22.72
C GLY A 356 21.17 -48.31 -21.42
N SER A 357 21.87 -49.42 -21.13
CA SER A 357 21.53 -50.34 -20.05
C SER A 357 21.73 -49.73 -18.65
N PRO A 358 21.09 -50.28 -17.59
CA PRO A 358 21.28 -49.80 -16.22
C PRO A 358 22.73 -49.81 -15.74
N ALA A 359 23.57 -50.71 -16.26
CA ALA A 359 25.01 -50.73 -15.95
C ALA A 359 25.76 -49.60 -16.68
N ALA A 360 25.47 -49.40 -17.98
CA ALA A 360 26.07 -48.33 -18.78
C ALA A 360 25.72 -46.94 -18.24
N LYS A 361 24.45 -46.71 -17.89
CA LYS A 361 24.00 -45.46 -17.27
C LYS A 361 24.72 -45.16 -15.95
N ARG A 362 24.91 -46.18 -15.10
CA ARG A 362 25.66 -46.04 -13.83
C ARG A 362 27.12 -45.68 -14.07
N ALA A 363 27.78 -46.33 -15.03
CA ALA A 363 29.17 -46.02 -15.38
C ALA A 363 29.32 -44.59 -15.94
N ALA A 364 28.46 -44.18 -16.89
CA ALA A 364 28.46 -42.83 -17.45
C ALA A 364 28.17 -41.75 -16.39
N TYR A 365 27.24 -42.02 -15.47
CA TYR A 365 26.97 -41.14 -14.34
C TYR A 365 28.20 -40.97 -13.43
N GLN A 366 28.91 -42.05 -13.11
CA GLN A 366 30.14 -41.98 -12.32
C GLN A 366 31.24 -41.16 -13.03
N ILE A 367 31.40 -41.33 -14.35
CA ILE A 367 32.35 -40.55 -15.16
C ILE A 367 32.02 -39.06 -15.11
N MET A 368 30.75 -38.69 -15.30
CA MET A 368 30.30 -37.30 -15.20
C MET A 368 30.59 -36.71 -13.81
N HIS A 369 30.27 -37.44 -12.73
CA HIS A 369 30.51 -36.97 -11.37
C HIS A 369 32.00 -36.84 -11.05
N GLN A 370 32.85 -37.73 -11.56
CA GLN A 370 34.30 -37.62 -11.42
C GLN A 370 34.86 -36.39 -12.18
N ALA A 371 34.37 -36.14 -13.40
CA ALA A 371 34.76 -34.96 -14.19
C ALA A 371 34.35 -33.66 -13.48
N LEU A 372 33.12 -33.57 -13.00
CA LEU A 372 32.63 -32.43 -12.21
C LEU A 372 33.45 -32.22 -10.92
N LYS A 373 33.76 -33.30 -10.19
CA LYS A 373 34.56 -33.23 -8.95
C LYS A 373 35.98 -32.75 -9.23
N ARG A 374 36.58 -33.21 -10.33
CA ARG A 374 37.93 -32.80 -10.75
C ARG A 374 37.96 -31.32 -11.10
N GLU A 375 37.04 -30.88 -11.96
CA GLU A 375 37.00 -29.48 -12.39
C GLU A 375 36.70 -28.54 -11.22
N ARG A 376 35.79 -28.94 -10.31
CA ARG A 376 35.54 -28.17 -9.08
C ARG A 376 36.78 -28.03 -8.21
N ARG A 377 37.60 -29.07 -8.13
CA ARG A 377 38.85 -29.05 -7.36
C ARG A 377 39.88 -28.12 -7.99
N VAL A 378 40.00 -28.13 -9.32
CA VAL A 378 40.88 -27.21 -10.07
C VAL A 378 40.49 -25.76 -9.82
N ARG A 379 39.19 -25.48 -9.69
CA ARG A 379 38.64 -24.12 -9.53
C ARG A 379 38.34 -23.72 -8.10
N THR A 380 38.87 -24.43 -7.11
CA THR A 380 38.58 -24.16 -5.69
C THR A 380 38.88 -22.70 -5.33
N ASP A 381 40.00 -22.16 -5.82
CA ASP A 381 40.41 -20.77 -5.56
C ASP A 381 39.48 -19.77 -6.24
N GLU A 382 39.00 -20.05 -7.45
CA GLU A 382 38.03 -19.23 -8.17
C GLU A 382 36.68 -19.18 -7.43
N PHE A 383 36.20 -20.32 -6.92
CA PHE A 383 35.01 -20.37 -6.06
C PHE A 383 35.19 -19.58 -4.78
N ALA A 384 36.35 -19.72 -4.11
CA ALA A 384 36.65 -19.02 -2.87
C ALA A 384 36.72 -17.50 -3.10
N GLN A 385 37.38 -17.07 -4.18
CA GLN A 385 37.47 -15.66 -4.57
C GLN A 385 36.11 -15.07 -4.93
N LEU A 386 35.30 -15.77 -5.73
CA LEU A 386 33.98 -15.29 -6.12
C LEU A 386 33.03 -15.26 -4.91
N SER A 387 33.09 -16.26 -4.03
CA SER A 387 32.29 -16.29 -2.79
C SER A 387 32.69 -15.17 -1.83
N ALA A 388 34.00 -14.92 -1.66
CA ALA A 388 34.51 -13.82 -0.85
C ALA A 388 34.12 -12.45 -1.42
N ARG A 389 34.19 -12.28 -2.76
CA ARG A 389 33.73 -11.07 -3.44
C ARG A 389 32.22 -10.87 -3.27
N ILE A 390 31.40 -11.91 -3.40
CA ILE A 390 29.95 -11.82 -3.15
C ILE A 390 29.65 -11.47 -1.69
N ALA A 391 30.37 -12.07 -0.74
CA ALA A 391 30.22 -11.77 0.69
C ALA A 391 30.61 -10.30 0.98
N ALA A 392 31.73 -9.81 0.43
CA ALA A 392 32.12 -8.41 0.52
C ALA A 392 31.11 -7.47 -0.18
N HIS A 393 30.52 -7.90 -1.30
CA HIS A 393 29.47 -7.16 -2.01
C HIS A 393 28.09 -7.22 -1.33
N SER A 394 27.87 -8.07 -0.33
CA SER A 394 26.54 -8.23 0.27
C SER A 394 26.10 -6.99 1.03
N THR A 395 27.02 -6.36 1.77
CA THR A 395 26.85 -5.06 2.44
C THR A 395 26.56 -3.98 1.41
N ALA A 396 27.37 -3.94 0.34
CA ALA A 396 27.21 -2.99 -0.75
C ALA A 396 25.87 -3.13 -1.50
N SER A 397 25.44 -4.36 -1.76
CA SER A 397 24.18 -4.68 -2.40
C SER A 397 23.00 -4.29 -1.51
N SER A 398 23.09 -4.54 -0.21
CA SER A 398 22.07 -4.13 0.76
C SER A 398 21.95 -2.60 0.84
N ALA A 399 23.07 -1.88 0.90
CA ALA A 399 23.10 -0.42 0.85
C ALA A 399 22.49 0.14 -0.44
N ALA A 400 22.84 -0.45 -1.60
CA ALA A 400 22.27 -0.06 -2.89
C ALA A 400 20.76 -0.34 -2.97
N GLN A 401 20.28 -1.45 -2.42
CA GLN A 401 18.85 -1.75 -2.32
C GLN A 401 18.12 -0.71 -1.46
N LEU A 402 18.69 -0.34 -0.31
CA LEU A 402 18.13 0.68 0.57
C LEU A 402 18.07 2.06 -0.08
N ALA A 403 19.08 2.42 -0.89
CA ALA A 403 19.08 3.68 -1.63
C ALA A 403 18.01 3.73 -2.74
N ASN A 404 17.73 2.58 -3.36
CA ASN A 404 16.68 2.43 -4.37
C ASN A 404 15.29 2.07 -3.78
N ASP A 405 15.17 2.01 -2.46
CA ASP A 405 13.93 1.63 -1.81
C ASP A 405 12.92 2.78 -1.85
N ARG A 406 11.85 2.59 -2.64
CA ARG A 406 10.77 3.58 -2.77
C ARG A 406 9.78 3.59 -1.61
N THR A 407 9.94 2.72 -0.61
CA THR A 407 9.00 2.54 0.51
C THR A 407 9.30 3.39 1.72
N TRP A 408 10.36 4.21 1.67
CA TRP A 408 10.65 5.19 2.71
C TRP A 408 9.48 6.16 2.93
N PRO A 409 9.24 6.61 4.18
CA PRO A 409 8.27 7.66 4.46
C PRO A 409 8.43 8.84 3.51
N PHE A 410 7.33 9.33 2.94
CA PHE A 410 7.32 10.36 1.90
C PHE A 410 8.06 11.64 2.29
N PRO A 411 8.13 12.09 3.56
CA PRO A 411 8.93 13.27 3.88
C PRO A 411 10.43 13.10 3.60
N LEU A 412 10.92 11.84 3.51
CA LEU A 412 12.30 11.54 3.13
C LEU A 412 12.55 11.61 1.62
N SER A 413 11.50 11.55 0.80
CA SER A 413 11.58 11.47 -0.67
C SER A 413 10.85 12.61 -1.41
N ILE A 414 10.09 13.44 -0.71
CA ILE A 414 9.43 14.64 -1.25
C ILE A 414 10.02 15.85 -0.52
N SER A 415 10.93 16.56 -1.18
CA SER A 415 11.51 17.81 -0.65
C SER A 415 10.77 19.04 -1.16
N LYS A 416 10.76 20.13 -0.38
CA LYS A 416 10.16 21.41 -0.78
C LYS A 416 10.80 22.02 -2.03
N ASP A 417 12.07 21.70 -2.31
CA ASP A 417 12.87 22.39 -3.34
C ASP A 417 12.62 21.89 -4.77
N GLU A 418 11.83 20.83 -4.98
CA GLU A 418 11.59 20.31 -6.33
C GLU A 418 10.72 21.22 -7.21
N ASN A 419 9.89 22.09 -6.61
CA ASN A 419 9.11 23.08 -7.38
C ASN A 419 9.98 24.22 -7.96
N ARG A 420 11.30 24.22 -7.72
CA ARG A 420 12.24 25.20 -8.28
C ARG A 420 13.08 24.71 -9.46
N ILE A 421 13.00 23.42 -9.83
CA ILE A 421 13.91 22.82 -10.84
C ILE A 421 13.21 22.58 -12.20
N LYS A 422 11.96 23.00 -12.38
CA LYS A 422 11.33 23.03 -13.71
C LYS A 422 10.56 24.34 -13.92
N SER A 423 11.28 25.36 -14.35
CA SER A 423 10.77 26.50 -15.11
C SER A 423 11.34 26.44 -16.52
#